data_AF-A0A1M3N0B1-F1
#
_entry.id   AF-A0A1M3N0B1-F1
#
_cell.length_a   1.000
_cell.length_b   1.000
_cell.length_c   1.000
_cell.angle_alpha   90.00
_cell.angle_beta   90.00
_cell.angle_gamma   90.00
#
_symmetry.space_group_name_H-M   'P 1'
#
loop_
_entity.id
_entity.type
_entity.pdbx_description
1 polymer ?
#
loop_
_entity_poly.entity_id
_entity_poly.type
_entity_poly.pdbx_seq_one_letter_code
_entity_poly.pdbx_strand_id
1 'polypeptide(L)'
;MIRTREVIACRCGGCVITAPAPERWAEKTRYDASFVAHLVVSKCLIVTPLYRLEQSFARLGMPVARSTMNDLFRRAGQKLEPLRAPLFDAIKNDFLVHVDETSFTMTKQKSKAFIWAFVGRSLTGYMFALSRGGDVPISVLGDSSGAVLCDDYRGYDPLAKKGARFRCGCLAHARRKFFEAGDVAEAKDALIIIGAMYAVEYEAERRGVVGTPEHLALRRDYTRAFFVRLLRLARELRRMHGPKTLLGRAARYTWSNQRELARALRDPRIPLDNNRAENALRVVALGRKNFLFVHSEEAGKELALLYSLVVSCTRVGVNPVEYLADVLDRIDKTADANYAELLPDRWKPPPKPADPNETSLFDA
;
A
#
# COMPACT_ATOMS: atom_id res chain seq x y z
N MET A 1 -2.50 -9.20 -25.32
CA MET A 1 -2.78 -10.38 -26.14
C MET A 1 -4.01 -10.08 -26.99
N ILE A 2 -3.93 -10.18 -28.31
CA ILE A 2 -5.11 -10.05 -29.19
C ILE A 2 -5.72 -11.44 -29.27
N ARG A 3 -6.95 -11.62 -28.77
CA ARG A 3 -7.66 -12.90 -28.92
C ARG A 3 -8.27 -12.96 -30.33
N THR A 4 -7.76 -13.86 -31.16
CA THR A 4 -8.33 -14.18 -32.47
C THR A 4 -9.35 -15.31 -32.33
N ARG A 5 -10.46 -15.24 -33.08
CA ARG A 5 -11.41 -16.35 -33.20
C ARG A 5 -11.18 -17.03 -34.53
N GLU A 6 -10.98 -18.34 -34.49
CA GLU A 6 -10.91 -19.12 -35.72
C GLU A 6 -12.28 -19.19 -36.37
N VAL A 7 -12.28 -19.04 -37.69
CA VAL A 7 -13.45 -19.11 -38.54
C VAL A 7 -13.14 -20.14 -39.63
N ILE A 8 -13.95 -21.19 -39.70
CA ILE A 8 -13.87 -22.20 -40.75
C ILE A 8 -15.05 -21.99 -41.70
N ALA A 9 -14.77 -21.81 -42.97
CA ALA A 9 -15.78 -21.76 -44.03
C ALA A 9 -15.77 -23.08 -44.82
N CYS A 10 -16.95 -23.63 -45.10
CA CYS A 10 -17.10 -24.72 -46.06
C CYS A 10 -16.53 -24.31 -47.42
N ARG A 11 -15.82 -25.20 -48.11
CA ARG A 11 -15.37 -24.97 -49.51
C ARG A 11 -16.52 -24.65 -50.46
N CYS A 12 -17.72 -25.13 -50.14
CA CYS A 12 -18.96 -24.87 -50.84
C CYS A 12 -19.54 -23.46 -50.62
N GLY A 13 -18.98 -22.66 -49.70
CA GLY A 13 -19.48 -21.33 -49.34
C GLY A 13 -20.76 -21.31 -48.50
N GLY A 14 -21.42 -22.46 -48.29
CA GLY A 14 -22.75 -22.53 -47.65
C GLY A 14 -22.75 -22.55 -46.11
N CYS A 15 -21.60 -22.66 -45.45
CA CYS A 15 -21.53 -22.73 -43.99
C CYS A 15 -20.26 -22.06 -43.47
N VAL A 16 -20.41 -21.22 -42.44
CA VAL A 16 -19.31 -20.58 -41.70
C VAL A 16 -19.47 -20.93 -40.23
N ILE A 17 -18.51 -21.65 -39.66
CA ILE A 17 -18.47 -22.00 -38.24
C ILE A 17 -17.42 -21.11 -37.59
N THR A 18 -17.82 -20.37 -36.56
CA THR A 18 -16.93 -19.50 -35.77
C THR A 18 -16.76 -20.09 -34.39
N ALA A 19 -15.52 -20.30 -33.93
CA ALA A 19 -15.23 -20.75 -32.57
C ALA A 19 -15.92 -19.85 -31.53
N PRO A 20 -16.45 -20.36 -30.41
CA PRO A 20 -17.15 -19.55 -29.41
C PRO A 20 -16.29 -18.37 -28.93
N ALA A 21 -16.94 -17.26 -28.60
CA ALA A 21 -16.20 -16.10 -28.09
C ALA A 21 -15.57 -16.50 -26.74
N PRO A 22 -14.31 -16.13 -26.49
CA PRO A 22 -13.75 -16.32 -25.18
C PRO A 22 -14.60 -15.58 -24.14
N GLU A 23 -14.66 -16.16 -22.95
CA GLU A 23 -15.35 -15.54 -21.83
C GLU A 23 -14.75 -14.17 -21.53
N ARG A 24 -15.62 -13.20 -21.21
CA ARG A 24 -15.24 -11.80 -21.05
C ARG A 24 -15.31 -11.43 -19.59
N TRP A 25 -14.28 -10.76 -19.08
CA TRP A 25 -14.28 -10.15 -17.76
C TRP A 25 -15.38 -9.11 -17.55
N ALA A 26 -15.97 -8.54 -18.60
CA ALA A 26 -17.08 -7.60 -18.47
C ALA A 26 -17.98 -7.60 -19.70
N GLU A 27 -19.27 -7.29 -19.50
CA GLU A 27 -20.19 -7.11 -20.62
C GLU A 27 -19.77 -5.96 -21.54
N LYS A 28 -20.10 -6.09 -22.83
CA LYS A 28 -19.91 -5.04 -23.85
C LYS A 28 -18.48 -4.48 -23.94
N THR A 29 -17.48 -5.26 -23.55
CA THR A 29 -16.06 -4.94 -23.76
C THR A 29 -15.48 -5.73 -24.94
N ARG A 30 -14.58 -5.09 -25.69
CA ARG A 30 -13.71 -5.74 -26.68
C ARG A 30 -12.29 -5.99 -26.16
N TYR A 31 -12.01 -5.56 -24.94
CA TYR A 31 -10.69 -5.63 -24.33
C TYR A 31 -10.62 -6.78 -23.34
N ASP A 32 -9.57 -7.57 -23.47
CA ASP A 32 -9.28 -8.71 -22.61
C ASP A 32 -8.92 -8.28 -21.17
N ALA A 33 -9.15 -9.17 -20.20
CA ALA A 33 -8.76 -8.96 -18.82
C ALA A 33 -7.25 -8.64 -18.69
N SER A 34 -6.40 -9.29 -19.49
CA SER A 34 -4.95 -9.04 -19.51
C SER A 34 -4.59 -7.61 -19.93
N PHE A 35 -5.33 -7.01 -20.86
CA PHE A 35 -5.12 -5.62 -21.26
C PHE A 35 -5.49 -4.67 -20.12
N VAL A 36 -6.62 -4.93 -19.45
CA VAL A 36 -7.09 -4.13 -18.32
C VAL A 36 -6.17 -4.25 -17.12
N ALA A 37 -5.69 -5.46 -16.82
CA ALA A 37 -4.67 -5.71 -15.81
C ALA A 37 -3.39 -4.90 -16.10
N HIS A 38 -2.87 -4.96 -17.33
CA HIS A 38 -1.70 -4.18 -17.73
C HIS A 38 -1.94 -2.66 -17.60
N LEU A 39 -3.12 -2.17 -17.98
CA LEU A 39 -3.52 -0.77 -17.82
C LEU A 39 -3.53 -0.35 -16.34
N VAL A 40 -4.12 -1.17 -15.46
CA VAL A 40 -4.18 -0.91 -14.02
C VAL A 40 -2.78 -0.87 -13.42
N VAL A 41 -1.94 -1.88 -13.70
CA VAL A 41 -0.55 -1.94 -13.22
C VAL A 41 0.27 -0.76 -13.76
N SER A 42 0.09 -0.41 -15.03
CA SER A 42 0.79 0.72 -15.64
C SER A 42 0.45 2.05 -14.96
N LYS A 43 -0.80 2.22 -14.50
CA LYS A 43 -1.24 3.42 -13.81
C LYS A 43 -0.90 3.41 -12.32
N CYS A 44 -1.04 2.28 -11.63
CA CYS A 44 -0.87 2.19 -10.17
C CYS A 44 0.56 1.86 -9.73
N LEU A 45 1.33 1.09 -10.50
CA LEU A 45 2.69 0.69 -10.12
C LEU A 45 3.76 1.44 -10.90
N ILE A 46 3.61 1.51 -12.24
CA ILE A 46 4.54 2.22 -13.13
C ILE A 46 4.23 3.73 -13.15
N VAL A 47 3.06 4.10 -12.67
CA VAL A 47 2.65 5.50 -12.48
C VAL A 47 2.55 6.29 -13.79
N THR A 48 2.15 5.62 -14.87
CA THR A 48 2.05 6.24 -16.21
C THR A 48 0.67 6.89 -16.42
N PRO A 49 0.60 8.19 -16.74
CA PRO A 49 -0.66 8.87 -17.02
C PRO A 49 -1.30 8.35 -18.31
N LEU A 50 -2.64 8.35 -18.38
CA LEU A 50 -3.37 7.75 -19.51
C LEU A 50 -3.01 8.36 -20.87
N TYR A 51 -2.65 9.65 -20.94
CA TYR A 51 -2.21 10.25 -22.20
C TYR A 51 -0.86 9.72 -22.69
N ARG A 52 0.04 9.34 -21.77
CA ARG A 52 1.32 8.70 -22.14
C ARG A 52 1.10 7.26 -22.57
N LEU A 53 0.15 6.56 -21.95
CA LEU A 53 -0.26 5.22 -22.40
C LEU A 53 -0.90 5.27 -23.79
N GLU A 54 -1.76 6.25 -24.07
CA GLU A 54 -2.35 6.47 -25.40
C GLU A 54 -1.27 6.63 -26.47
N GLN A 55 -0.29 7.51 -26.22
CA GLN A 55 0.86 7.67 -27.12
C GLN A 55 1.70 6.41 -27.25
N SER A 56 1.88 5.64 -26.17
CA SER A 56 2.62 4.38 -26.20
C SER A 56 1.93 3.32 -27.05
N PHE A 57 0.61 3.15 -26.88
CA PHE A 57 -0.16 2.21 -27.66
C PHE A 57 -0.27 2.62 -29.14
N ALA A 58 -0.36 3.92 -29.43
CA ALA A 58 -0.29 4.42 -30.81
C ALA A 58 1.03 4.05 -31.50
N ARG A 59 2.18 4.17 -30.81
CA ARG A 59 3.49 3.74 -31.34
C ARG A 59 3.57 2.24 -31.62
N LEU A 60 2.81 1.43 -30.89
CA LEU A 60 2.71 -0.01 -31.10
C LEU A 60 1.69 -0.40 -32.18
N GLY A 61 1.11 0.57 -32.91
CA GLY A 61 0.08 0.31 -33.92
C GLY A 61 -1.28 -0.09 -33.35
N MET A 62 -1.51 0.09 -32.05
CA MET A 62 -2.73 -0.30 -31.35
C MET A 62 -3.41 0.92 -30.71
N PRO A 63 -3.92 1.91 -31.46
CA PRO A 63 -4.48 3.11 -30.87
C PRO A 63 -5.67 2.80 -29.94
N VAL A 64 -5.55 3.21 -28.67
CA VAL A 64 -6.62 3.13 -27.66
C VAL A 64 -6.87 4.52 -27.09
N ALA A 65 -8.10 5.01 -27.25
CA ALA A 65 -8.47 6.34 -26.76
C ALA A 65 -8.36 6.45 -25.24
N ARG A 66 -7.94 7.62 -24.75
CA ARG A 66 -7.89 7.97 -23.33
C ARG A 66 -9.20 7.71 -22.58
N SER A 67 -10.34 8.09 -23.15
CA SER A 67 -11.66 7.88 -22.56
C SER A 67 -11.92 6.39 -22.33
N THR A 68 -11.63 5.56 -23.34
CA THR A 68 -11.76 4.10 -23.24
C THR A 68 -10.88 3.52 -22.14
N MET A 69 -9.61 3.92 -22.04
CA MET A 69 -8.76 3.46 -20.93
C MET A 69 -9.27 3.92 -19.57
N ASN A 70 -9.76 5.16 -19.47
CA ASN A 70 -10.35 5.63 -18.22
C ASN A 70 -11.55 4.78 -17.82
N ASP A 71 -12.46 4.49 -18.74
CA ASP A 71 -13.64 3.67 -18.48
C ASP A 71 -13.28 2.24 -18.09
N LEU A 72 -12.30 1.62 -18.77
CA LEU A 72 -11.80 0.28 -18.42
C LEU A 72 -11.19 0.26 -17.02
N PHE A 73 -10.38 1.27 -16.67
CA PHE A 73 -9.77 1.40 -15.35
C PHE A 73 -10.83 1.52 -14.24
N ARG A 74 -11.85 2.35 -14.46
CA ARG A 74 -12.96 2.53 -13.51
C ARG A 74 -13.79 1.25 -13.36
N ARG A 75 -14.15 0.61 -14.48
CA ARG A 75 -14.89 -0.66 -14.47
C ARG A 75 -14.12 -1.76 -13.74
N ALA A 76 -12.79 -1.81 -13.86
CA ALA A 76 -11.97 -2.73 -13.08
C ALA A 76 -12.08 -2.46 -11.56
N GLY A 77 -11.99 -1.20 -11.14
CA GLY A 77 -12.16 -0.82 -9.73
C GLY A 77 -13.55 -1.16 -9.19
N GLN A 78 -14.60 -0.93 -9.98
CA GLN A 78 -15.98 -1.28 -9.62
C GLN A 78 -16.18 -2.78 -9.49
N LYS A 79 -15.65 -3.56 -10.44
CA LYS A 79 -15.78 -5.02 -10.45
C LYS A 79 -15.06 -5.68 -9.28
N LEU A 80 -13.91 -5.12 -8.87
CA LEU A 80 -13.11 -5.66 -7.77
C LEU A 80 -13.54 -5.14 -6.38
N GLU A 81 -14.57 -4.28 -6.30
CA GLU A 81 -15.12 -3.75 -5.06
C GLU A 81 -15.38 -4.81 -3.98
N PRO A 82 -15.90 -6.01 -4.29
CA PRO A 82 -16.14 -7.05 -3.28
C PRO A 82 -14.89 -7.49 -2.51
N LEU A 83 -13.69 -7.25 -3.06
CA LEU A 83 -12.42 -7.56 -2.38
C LEU A 83 -12.04 -6.54 -1.29
N ARG A 84 -12.69 -5.37 -1.23
CA ARG A 84 -12.33 -4.30 -0.29
C ARG A 84 -12.51 -4.74 1.17
N ALA A 85 -13.67 -5.29 1.52
CA ALA A 85 -13.93 -5.70 2.90
C ALA A 85 -13.00 -6.86 3.34
N PRO A 86 -12.87 -7.97 2.58
CA PRO A 86 -11.91 -9.03 2.90
C PRO A 86 -10.47 -8.53 3.09
N LEU A 87 -10.02 -7.62 2.23
CA LEU A 87 -8.68 -7.02 2.31
C LEU A 87 -8.49 -6.28 3.65
N PHE A 88 -9.42 -5.40 4.02
CA PHE A 88 -9.30 -4.65 5.25
C PHE A 88 -9.52 -5.52 6.49
N ASP A 89 -10.35 -6.55 6.43
CA ASP A 89 -10.52 -7.50 7.53
C ASP A 89 -9.24 -8.31 7.76
N ALA A 90 -8.56 -8.74 6.69
CA ALA A 90 -7.24 -9.37 6.81
C ALA A 90 -6.22 -8.45 7.49
N ILE A 91 -6.16 -7.18 7.10
CA ILE A 91 -5.26 -6.18 7.72
C ILE A 91 -5.63 -5.92 9.19
N LYS A 92 -6.92 -5.82 9.51
CA LYS A 92 -7.41 -5.63 10.89
C LYS A 92 -7.05 -6.79 11.82
N ASN A 93 -6.83 -7.99 11.29
CA ASN A 93 -6.44 -9.15 12.08
C ASN A 93 -4.93 -9.20 12.36
N ASP A 94 -4.12 -8.37 11.71
CA ASP A 94 -2.70 -8.28 12.02
C ASP A 94 -2.47 -7.58 13.37
N PHE A 95 -1.55 -8.13 14.16
CA PHE A 95 -1.16 -7.54 15.44
C PHE A 95 -0.66 -6.10 15.25
N LEU A 96 0.18 -5.84 14.26
CA LEU A 96 0.74 -4.52 13.99
C LEU A 96 0.23 -3.99 12.66
N VAL A 97 -0.42 -2.82 12.68
CA VAL A 97 -0.79 -2.07 11.48
C VAL A 97 -0.05 -0.75 11.46
N HIS A 98 0.66 -0.48 10.37
CA HIS A 98 1.28 0.80 10.09
C HIS A 98 0.27 1.71 9.39
N VAL A 99 0.14 2.95 9.84
CA VAL A 99 -0.82 3.90 9.28
C VAL A 99 -0.16 5.23 8.98
N ASP A 100 -0.43 5.76 7.80
CA ASP A 100 -0.02 7.10 7.37
C ASP A 100 -0.99 7.61 6.30
N GLU A 101 -0.95 8.89 5.97
CA GLU A 101 -1.84 9.50 4.99
C GLU A 101 -1.18 10.57 4.13
N THR A 102 -1.70 10.75 2.92
CA THR A 102 -1.26 11.83 2.04
C THR A 102 -2.43 12.55 1.39
N SER A 103 -2.34 13.87 1.27
CA SER A 103 -3.41 14.67 0.66
C SER A 103 -3.51 14.44 -0.85
N PHE A 104 -4.72 14.47 -1.39
CA PHE A 104 -5.01 14.36 -2.80
C PHE A 104 -5.93 15.50 -3.23
N THR A 105 -5.76 15.98 -4.47
CA THR A 105 -6.57 17.07 -5.02
C THR A 105 -7.72 16.49 -5.83
N MET A 106 -8.91 17.08 -5.71
CA MET A 106 -10.07 16.73 -6.51
C MET A 106 -10.45 17.87 -7.46
N THR A 107 -10.97 17.54 -8.64
CA THR A 107 -11.43 18.59 -9.59
C THR A 107 -12.77 19.18 -9.21
N LYS A 108 -13.68 18.38 -8.65
CA LYS A 108 -15.07 18.80 -8.36
C LYS A 108 -15.24 19.56 -7.03
N GLN A 109 -14.20 19.64 -6.20
CA GLN A 109 -14.28 20.31 -4.91
C GLN A 109 -12.97 21.00 -4.55
N LYS A 110 -13.07 22.11 -3.80
CA LYS A 110 -11.91 22.87 -3.33
C LYS A 110 -11.22 22.22 -2.10
N SER A 111 -11.95 21.39 -1.35
CA SER A 111 -11.42 20.69 -0.17
C SER A 111 -10.43 19.59 -0.58
N LYS A 112 -9.38 19.43 0.22
CA LYS A 112 -8.42 18.33 0.05
C LYS A 112 -9.10 17.01 0.40
N ALA A 113 -8.88 15.99 -0.42
CA ALA A 113 -9.11 14.60 -0.06
C ALA A 113 -7.81 13.97 0.46
N PHE A 114 -7.88 12.72 0.91
CA PHE A 114 -6.76 11.99 1.47
C PHE A 114 -6.79 10.54 1.00
N ILE A 115 -5.61 9.99 0.74
CA ILE A 115 -5.40 8.56 0.65
C ILE A 115 -4.68 8.14 1.93
N TRP A 116 -5.34 7.29 2.71
CA TRP A 116 -4.82 6.68 3.92
C TRP A 116 -4.26 5.30 3.58
N ALA A 117 -3.04 5.02 4.02
CA ALA A 117 -2.43 3.71 3.88
C ALA A 117 -2.50 2.95 5.21
N PHE A 118 -2.95 1.70 5.14
CA PHE A 118 -2.96 0.73 6.24
C PHE A 118 -2.11 -0.45 5.79
N VAL A 119 -0.91 -0.60 6.38
CA VAL A 119 0.03 -1.66 5.99
C VAL A 119 0.08 -2.69 7.11
N GLY A 120 -0.43 -3.89 6.81
CA GLY A 120 -0.35 -5.06 7.68
C GLY A 120 0.93 -5.85 7.46
N ARG A 121 0.90 -7.14 7.83
CA ARG A 121 2.00 -8.08 7.63
C ARG A 121 2.24 -8.30 6.14
N SER A 122 1.23 -8.80 5.43
CA SER A 122 1.33 -9.20 4.01
C SER A 122 0.66 -8.21 3.06
N LEU A 123 -0.42 -7.57 3.50
CA LEU A 123 -1.28 -6.75 2.65
C LEU A 123 -1.14 -5.25 2.96
N THR A 124 -1.39 -4.43 1.94
CA THR A 124 -1.48 -2.97 2.03
C THR A 124 -2.84 -2.52 1.52
N GLY A 125 -3.62 -1.86 2.38
CA GLY A 125 -4.90 -1.26 2.04
C GLY A 125 -4.79 0.25 1.95
N TYR A 126 -5.33 0.84 0.87
CA TYR A 126 -5.52 2.27 0.73
C TYR A 126 -7.00 2.63 0.81
N MET A 127 -7.31 3.62 1.62
CA MET A 127 -8.65 4.17 1.75
C MET A 127 -8.66 5.62 1.24
N PHE A 128 -9.55 5.91 0.30
CA PHE A 128 -9.81 7.28 -0.11
C PHE A 128 -10.87 7.91 0.80
N ALA A 129 -10.58 9.08 1.34
CA ALA A 129 -11.49 9.80 2.23
C ALA A 129 -11.45 11.30 1.98
N LEU A 130 -12.58 11.98 2.19
CA LEU A 130 -12.65 13.45 2.16
C LEU A 130 -12.18 14.10 3.47
N SER A 131 -11.98 13.27 4.51
CA SER A 131 -11.56 13.68 5.85
C SER A 131 -10.10 13.28 6.12
N ARG A 132 -9.37 14.15 6.84
CA ARG A 132 -8.12 13.80 7.52
C ARG A 132 -8.36 13.46 9.01
N GLY A 133 -9.61 13.45 9.45
CA GLY A 133 -9.98 13.22 10.84
C GLY A 133 -9.77 11.77 11.28
N GLY A 134 -9.82 11.56 12.59
CA GLY A 134 -9.69 10.23 13.19
C GLY A 134 -10.87 9.30 12.93
N ASP A 135 -11.96 9.80 12.33
CA ASP A 135 -13.09 9.01 11.85
C ASP A 135 -12.65 7.97 10.80
N VAL A 136 -11.67 8.30 9.96
CA VAL A 136 -11.19 7.39 8.91
C VAL A 136 -10.44 6.18 9.45
N PRO A 137 -9.39 6.32 10.28
CA PRO A 137 -8.74 5.14 10.83
C PRO A 137 -9.65 4.38 11.80
N ILE A 138 -10.61 5.03 12.48
CA ILE A 138 -11.62 4.32 13.29
C ILE A 138 -12.53 3.46 12.41
N SER A 139 -13.01 3.97 11.28
CA SER A 139 -13.90 3.19 10.41
C SER A 139 -13.21 1.95 9.82
N VAL A 140 -11.89 2.01 9.64
CA VAL A 140 -11.09 0.87 9.22
C VAL A 140 -10.74 -0.04 10.38
N LEU A 141 -10.11 0.45 11.44
CA LEU A 141 -9.57 -0.42 12.49
C LEU A 141 -10.58 -0.79 13.59
N GLY A 142 -11.63 0.01 13.79
CA GLY A 142 -12.72 -0.24 14.72
C GLY A 142 -12.25 -0.79 16.08
N ASP A 143 -12.87 -1.90 16.49
CA ASP A 143 -12.60 -2.59 17.75
C ASP A 143 -11.49 -3.65 17.64
N SER A 144 -10.73 -3.68 16.52
CA SER A 144 -9.61 -4.61 16.39
C SER A 144 -8.56 -4.36 17.49
N SER A 145 -7.82 -5.42 17.84
CA SER A 145 -6.81 -5.37 18.90
C SER A 145 -5.39 -5.37 18.33
N GLY A 146 -4.41 -4.99 19.17
CA GLY A 146 -2.99 -4.98 18.80
C GLY A 146 -2.35 -3.60 18.86
N ALA A 147 -1.38 -3.36 17.98
CA ALA A 147 -0.62 -2.13 17.89
C ALA A 147 -0.95 -1.37 16.60
N VAL A 148 -0.93 -0.04 16.68
CA VAL A 148 -0.93 0.85 15.52
C VAL A 148 0.32 1.72 15.56
N LEU A 149 1.12 1.71 14.50
CA LEU A 149 2.32 2.53 14.37
C LEU A 149 2.06 3.69 13.42
N CYS A 150 2.18 4.92 13.92
CA CYS A 150 1.89 6.14 13.18
C CYS A 150 2.72 7.33 13.71
N ASP A 151 2.62 8.47 13.04
CA ASP A 151 3.13 9.75 13.56
C ASP A 151 2.30 10.25 14.76
N ASP A 152 2.73 11.35 15.40
CA ASP A 152 2.02 12.14 16.40
C ASP A 152 0.96 13.07 15.84
N TYR A 153 0.35 12.66 14.74
CA TYR A 153 -0.84 13.34 14.28
C TYR A 153 -2.03 12.98 15.19
N ARG A 154 -2.64 14.01 15.79
CA ARG A 154 -3.78 13.85 16.71
C ARG A 154 -5.00 13.15 16.11
N GLY A 155 -5.08 13.04 14.78
CA GLY A 155 -6.10 12.23 14.12
C GLY A 155 -6.05 10.75 14.53
N TYR A 156 -4.92 10.26 15.05
CA TYR A 156 -4.79 8.89 15.53
C TYR A 156 -5.18 8.69 16.99
N ASP A 157 -5.29 9.75 17.79
CA ASP A 157 -5.62 9.66 19.22
C ASP A 157 -6.92 8.89 19.51
N PRO A 158 -8.00 9.02 18.70
CA PRO A 158 -9.22 8.26 18.94
C PRO A 158 -9.04 6.75 18.86
N LEU A 159 -8.09 6.22 18.08
CA LEU A 159 -7.82 4.78 18.01
C LEU A 159 -7.39 4.22 19.37
N ALA A 160 -6.53 4.96 20.07
CA ALA A 160 -6.02 4.54 21.37
C ALA A 160 -7.01 4.77 22.52
N LYS A 161 -7.99 5.68 22.33
CA LYS A 161 -8.99 6.02 23.36
C LYS A 161 -10.27 5.19 23.26
N LYS A 162 -10.67 4.83 22.03
CA LYS A 162 -11.95 4.16 21.75
C LYS A 162 -11.79 2.72 21.29
N GLY A 163 -10.65 2.37 20.68
CA GLY A 163 -10.39 1.03 20.17
C GLY A 163 -9.58 0.17 21.13
N ALA A 164 -9.39 -1.11 20.77
CA ALA A 164 -8.56 -2.06 21.49
C ALA A 164 -7.08 -2.04 21.05
N ARG A 165 -6.70 -1.16 20.12
CA ARG A 165 -5.30 -0.98 19.69
C ARG A 165 -4.58 0.09 20.50
N PHE A 166 -3.32 -0.15 20.83
CA PHE A 166 -2.46 0.87 21.43
C PHE A 166 -1.54 1.53 20.38
N ARG A 167 -1.35 2.85 20.54
CA ARG A 167 -0.49 3.65 19.66
C ARG A 167 0.99 3.43 19.95
N CYS A 168 1.77 3.31 18.89
CA CYS A 168 3.22 3.27 18.86
C CYS A 168 3.74 4.47 18.07
N GLY A 169 4.87 5.03 18.48
CA GLY A 169 5.44 6.24 17.89
C GLY A 169 6.53 5.93 16.86
N CYS A 170 6.66 6.78 15.85
CA CYS A 170 7.69 6.64 14.81
C CYS A 170 8.98 7.41 15.16
N LEU A 171 10.08 6.69 15.39
CA LEU A 171 11.38 7.30 15.68
C LEU A 171 11.98 8.03 14.46
N ALA A 172 11.66 7.62 13.24
CA ALA A 172 12.08 8.32 12.03
C ALA A 172 11.53 9.76 11.95
N HIS A 173 10.33 10.01 12.46
CA HIS A 173 9.77 11.37 12.57
C HIS A 173 10.50 12.21 13.61
N ALA A 174 10.86 11.64 14.76
CA ALA A 174 11.72 12.32 15.74
C ALA A 174 13.08 12.68 15.11
N ARG A 175 13.71 11.72 14.43
CA ARG A 175 14.97 11.91 13.70
C ARG A 175 14.87 13.02 12.66
N ARG A 176 13.81 13.04 11.83
CA ARG A 176 13.59 14.06 10.80
C ARG A 176 13.55 15.46 11.41
N LYS A 177 12.90 15.64 12.56
CA LYS A 177 12.83 16.96 13.23
C LYS A 177 14.18 17.43 13.75
N PHE A 178 15.02 16.54 14.28
CA PHE A 178 16.40 16.91 14.66
C PHE A 178 17.25 17.22 13.44
N PHE A 179 17.09 16.47 12.35
CA PHE A 179 17.77 16.77 11.09
C PHE A 179 17.38 18.14 10.52
N GLU A 180 16.08 18.46 10.51
CA GLU A 180 15.56 19.77 10.08
C GLU A 180 16.01 20.93 10.97
N ALA A 181 16.49 20.66 12.19
CA ALA A 181 17.03 21.69 13.07
C ALA A 181 18.40 22.23 12.62
N GLY A 182 19.03 21.59 11.64
CA GLY A 182 20.26 22.07 11.01
C GLY A 182 21.52 21.66 11.75
N ASP A 183 22.62 22.33 11.40
CA ASP A 183 23.98 21.97 11.80
C ASP A 183 24.35 22.50 13.20
N VAL A 184 23.64 22.05 14.21
CA VAL A 184 23.86 22.43 15.62
C VAL A 184 24.28 21.21 16.45
N ALA A 185 25.13 21.42 17.45
CA ALA A 185 25.75 20.34 18.23
C ALA A 185 24.71 19.40 18.84
N GLU A 186 23.63 19.95 19.39
CA GLU A 186 22.60 19.19 20.08
C GLU A 186 21.71 18.39 19.11
N ALA A 187 21.51 18.88 17.89
CA ALA A 187 20.87 18.12 16.83
C ALA A 187 21.77 16.96 16.37
N LYS A 188 23.07 17.19 16.19
CA LYS A 188 24.05 16.15 15.87
C LYS A 188 24.08 15.06 16.93
N ASP A 189 24.13 15.43 18.20
CA ASP A 189 24.09 14.49 19.32
C ASP A 189 22.84 13.62 19.29
N ALA A 190 21.66 14.23 19.11
CA ALA A 190 20.41 13.48 18.98
C ALA A 190 20.43 12.52 17.78
N LEU A 191 20.95 12.95 16.63
CA LEU A 191 21.07 12.12 15.43
C LEU A 191 22.05 10.96 15.61
N ILE A 192 23.17 11.17 16.29
CA ILE A 192 24.14 10.11 16.64
C ILE A 192 23.49 9.08 17.57
N ILE A 193 22.79 9.54 18.62
CA ILE A 193 22.09 8.66 19.56
C ILE A 193 21.02 7.83 18.83
N ILE A 194 20.24 8.46 17.95
CA ILE A 194 19.24 7.76 17.14
C ILE A 194 19.90 6.78 16.17
N GLY A 195 21.01 7.16 15.53
CA GLY A 195 21.79 6.27 14.67
C GLY A 195 22.27 5.01 15.41
N ALA A 196 22.73 5.16 16.65
CA ALA A 196 23.14 4.02 17.48
C ALA A 196 21.97 3.06 17.79
N MET A 197 20.75 3.57 17.95
CA MET A 197 19.56 2.71 18.09
C MET A 197 19.27 1.91 16.81
N TYR A 198 19.38 2.53 15.63
CA TYR A 198 19.24 1.81 14.36
C TYR A 198 20.37 0.80 14.12
N ALA A 199 21.58 1.05 14.60
CA ALA A 199 22.67 0.08 14.53
C ALA A 199 22.33 -1.22 15.27
N VAL A 200 21.56 -1.16 16.36
CA VAL A 200 21.05 -2.35 17.06
C VAL A 200 20.02 -3.12 16.20
N GLU A 201 19.14 -2.40 15.50
CA GLU A 201 18.18 -3.04 14.58
C GLU A 201 18.90 -3.73 13.41
N TYR A 202 19.93 -3.10 12.83
CA TYR A 202 20.76 -3.69 11.78
C TYR A 202 21.56 -4.91 12.28
N GLU A 203 22.01 -4.90 13.54
CA GLU A 203 22.62 -6.08 14.17
C GLU A 203 21.62 -7.23 14.28
N ALA A 204 20.39 -6.96 14.71
CA ALA A 204 19.34 -7.96 14.80
C ALA A 204 18.96 -8.55 13.42
N GLU A 205 18.91 -7.69 12.39
CA GLU A 205 18.75 -8.12 10.99
C GLU A 205 19.89 -9.05 10.56
N ARG A 206 21.15 -8.64 10.79
CA ARG A 206 22.32 -9.45 10.42
C ARG A 206 22.35 -10.82 11.10
N ARG A 207 21.90 -10.90 12.35
CA ARG A 207 21.78 -12.15 13.11
C ARG A 207 20.55 -12.99 12.74
N GLY A 208 19.63 -12.46 11.93
CA GLY A 208 18.38 -13.14 11.60
C GLY A 208 17.41 -13.26 12.77
N VAL A 209 17.50 -12.40 13.78
CA VAL A 209 16.71 -12.48 15.02
C VAL A 209 15.59 -11.45 15.10
N VAL A 210 15.32 -10.67 14.05
CA VAL A 210 14.28 -9.62 14.09
C VAL A 210 12.92 -10.19 14.52
N GLY A 211 12.30 -9.54 15.50
CA GLY A 211 10.98 -9.91 16.01
C GLY A 211 10.99 -11.01 17.09
N THR A 212 12.16 -11.54 17.44
CA THR A 212 12.32 -12.62 18.43
C THR A 212 12.59 -12.10 19.86
N PRO A 213 12.51 -12.95 20.89
CA PRO A 213 12.98 -12.62 22.24
C PRO A 213 14.45 -12.17 22.28
N GLU A 214 15.32 -12.72 21.44
CA GLU A 214 16.73 -12.36 21.32
C GLU A 214 16.90 -10.92 20.81
N HIS A 215 16.07 -10.49 19.85
CA HIS A 215 16.02 -9.09 19.42
C HIS A 215 15.58 -8.17 20.57
N LEU A 216 14.60 -8.59 21.38
CA LEU A 216 14.20 -7.82 22.55
C LEU A 216 15.33 -7.69 23.58
N ALA A 217 16.13 -8.75 23.78
CA ALA A 217 17.31 -8.72 24.64
C ALA A 217 18.34 -7.69 24.14
N LEU A 218 18.66 -7.69 22.85
CA LEU A 218 19.54 -6.66 22.25
C LEU A 218 19.03 -5.24 22.50
N ARG A 219 17.73 -5.01 22.34
CA ARG A 219 17.12 -3.69 22.62
C ARG A 219 17.23 -3.31 24.10
N ARG A 220 17.11 -4.28 25.02
CA ARG A 220 17.23 -4.06 26.47
C ARG A 220 18.66 -3.70 26.87
N ASP A 221 19.64 -4.39 26.29
CA ASP A 221 21.07 -4.23 26.61
C ASP A 221 21.63 -2.92 26.02
N TYR A 222 21.24 -2.58 24.79
CA TYR A 222 21.82 -1.46 24.05
C TYR A 222 20.83 -0.30 23.81
N THR A 223 19.74 -0.55 23.08
CA THR A 223 18.79 0.51 22.65
C THR A 223 18.19 1.28 23.82
N ARG A 224 17.92 0.62 24.95
CA ARG A 224 17.37 1.26 26.15
C ARG A 224 18.28 2.37 26.69
N ALA A 225 19.59 2.15 26.72
CA ALA A 225 20.54 3.15 27.22
C ALA A 225 20.57 4.39 26.33
N PHE A 226 20.61 4.19 25.00
CA PHE A 226 20.53 5.26 24.01
C PHE A 226 19.19 6.02 24.10
N PHE A 227 18.08 5.31 24.25
CA PHE A 227 16.77 5.93 24.38
C PHE A 227 16.68 6.82 25.63
N VAL A 228 17.19 6.37 26.79
CA VAL A 228 17.25 7.20 28.00
C VAL A 228 18.11 8.44 27.79
N ARG A 229 19.26 8.32 27.12
CA ARG A 229 20.12 9.47 26.78
C ARG A 229 19.37 10.46 25.88
N LEU A 230 18.67 9.98 24.86
CA LEU A 230 17.84 10.82 23.99
C LEU A 230 16.74 11.55 24.77
N LEU A 231 16.06 10.88 25.70
CA LEU A 231 15.01 11.52 26.51
C LEU A 231 15.56 12.60 27.45
N ARG A 232 16.75 12.41 28.02
CA ARG A 232 17.41 13.45 28.83
C ARG A 232 17.75 14.68 28.01
N LEU A 233 18.38 14.47 26.85
CA LEU A 233 18.68 15.55 25.90
C LEU A 233 17.40 16.28 25.46
N ALA A 234 16.36 15.56 25.06
CA ALA A 234 15.08 16.15 24.68
C ALA A 234 14.42 16.95 25.82
N ARG A 235 14.56 16.49 27.08
CA ARG A 235 14.05 17.22 28.25
C ARG A 235 14.75 18.56 28.42
N GLU A 236 16.08 18.56 28.32
CA GLU A 236 16.92 19.75 28.47
C GLU A 236 16.65 20.75 27.35
N LEU A 237 16.71 20.30 26.10
CA LEU A 237 16.46 21.15 24.92
C LEU A 237 15.07 21.78 24.94
N ARG A 238 14.06 21.04 25.41
CA ARG A 238 12.70 21.60 25.54
C ARG A 238 12.63 22.74 26.55
N ARG A 239 13.44 22.71 27.63
CA ARG A 239 13.51 23.77 28.64
C ARG A 239 14.27 24.98 28.12
N MET A 240 15.34 24.76 27.37
CA MET A 240 16.21 25.82 26.84
C MET A 240 15.62 26.52 25.62
N HIS A 241 14.85 25.81 24.78
CA HIS A 241 14.34 26.35 23.52
C HIS A 241 12.82 26.51 23.49
N GLY A 242 12.38 27.66 22.96
CA GLY A 242 10.97 27.97 22.75
C GLY A 242 10.28 27.00 21.75
N PRO A 243 8.93 26.85 21.83
CA PRO A 243 8.17 25.85 21.06
C PRO A 243 8.22 26.02 19.54
N LYS A 244 8.53 27.22 19.08
CA LYS A 244 8.53 27.55 17.65
C LYS A 244 9.88 27.30 16.98
N THR A 245 10.95 27.19 17.77
CA THR A 245 12.30 26.86 17.26
C THR A 245 12.35 25.43 16.74
N LEU A 246 13.21 25.15 15.76
CA LEU A 246 13.33 23.81 15.18
C LEU A 246 13.77 22.77 16.24
N LEU A 247 14.83 23.09 17.00
CA LEU A 247 15.28 22.27 18.14
C LEU A 247 14.19 22.08 19.20
N GLY A 248 13.51 23.16 19.58
CA GLY A 248 12.41 23.10 20.56
C GLY A 248 11.25 22.22 20.09
N ARG A 249 10.94 22.20 18.79
CA ARG A 249 9.94 21.29 18.20
C ARG A 249 10.40 19.83 18.23
N ALA A 250 11.65 19.56 17.85
CA ALA A 250 12.23 18.21 17.87
C ALA A 250 12.25 17.63 19.30
N ALA A 251 12.69 18.43 20.27
CA ALA A 251 12.73 18.09 21.68
C ALA A 251 11.33 17.83 22.26
N ARG A 252 10.35 18.70 21.97
CA ARG A 252 8.96 18.50 22.41
C ARG A 252 8.33 17.26 21.82
N TYR A 253 8.51 17.02 20.53
CA TYR A 253 7.99 15.81 19.88
C TYR A 253 8.51 14.56 20.58
N THR A 254 9.84 14.46 20.72
CA THR A 254 10.50 13.29 21.32
C THR A 254 10.06 13.08 22.76
N TRP A 255 10.01 14.15 23.57
CA TRP A 255 9.60 14.05 24.97
C TRP A 255 8.12 13.71 25.14
N SER A 256 7.23 14.36 24.37
CA SER A 256 5.79 14.15 24.49
C SER A 256 5.37 12.75 24.05
N ASN A 257 6.09 12.15 23.10
CA ASN A 257 5.82 10.80 22.58
C ASN A 257 6.68 9.71 23.26
N GLN A 258 7.28 9.98 24.41
CA GLN A 258 8.25 9.05 25.03
C GLN A 258 7.64 7.67 25.33
N ARG A 259 6.34 7.59 25.65
CA ARG A 259 5.67 6.32 25.96
C ARG A 259 5.46 5.49 24.69
N GLU A 260 5.07 6.15 23.62
CA GLU A 260 4.76 5.60 22.31
C GLU A 260 6.05 5.17 21.59
N LEU A 261 7.11 5.98 21.67
CA LEU A 261 8.44 5.66 21.13
C LEU A 261 9.12 4.52 21.89
N ALA A 262 8.85 4.35 23.19
CA ALA A 262 9.41 3.26 23.99
C ALA A 262 8.76 1.89 23.76
N ARG A 263 7.67 1.80 22.98
CA ARG A 263 6.91 0.53 22.79
C ARG A 263 7.77 -0.58 22.19
N ALA A 264 8.61 -0.24 21.21
CA ALA A 264 9.55 -1.18 20.60
C ALA A 264 10.56 -1.79 21.60
N LEU A 265 10.87 -1.10 22.70
CA LEU A 265 11.75 -1.64 23.75
C LEU A 265 11.08 -2.71 24.62
N ARG A 266 9.76 -2.91 24.46
CA ARG A 266 8.95 -3.85 25.25
C ARG A 266 8.42 -5.02 24.44
N ASP A 267 8.29 -4.85 23.13
CA ASP A 267 7.75 -5.87 22.23
C ASP A 267 8.57 -5.90 20.93
N PRO A 268 9.24 -7.02 20.61
CA PRO A 268 10.12 -7.12 19.44
C PRO A 268 9.35 -7.10 18.12
N ARG A 269 8.02 -7.35 18.15
CA ARG A 269 7.15 -7.28 16.96
C ARG A 269 6.95 -5.85 16.46
N ILE A 270 7.24 -4.85 17.29
CA ILE A 270 7.07 -3.44 16.99
C ILE A 270 8.43 -2.88 16.50
N PRO A 271 8.54 -2.39 15.25
CA PRO A 271 9.74 -1.72 14.77
C PRO A 271 9.88 -0.31 15.36
N LEU A 272 11.07 0.30 15.24
CA LEU A 272 11.32 1.66 15.73
C LEU A 272 10.59 2.73 14.90
N ASP A 273 10.19 2.43 13.67
CA ASP A 273 9.66 3.42 12.73
C ASP A 273 8.51 2.92 11.86
N ASN A 274 7.83 3.90 11.26
CA ASN A 274 6.69 3.72 10.38
C ASN A 274 7.07 3.73 8.88
N ASN A 275 8.33 3.45 8.53
CA ASN A 275 8.80 3.57 7.15
C ASN A 275 8.02 2.68 6.18
N ARG A 276 7.38 1.59 6.66
CA ARG A 276 6.51 0.75 5.83
C ARG A 276 5.32 1.51 5.25
N ALA A 277 4.62 2.32 6.05
CA ALA A 277 3.51 3.14 5.54
C ALA A 277 4.02 4.30 4.68
N GLU A 278 5.10 4.98 5.08
CA GLU A 278 5.72 6.04 4.26
C GLU A 278 6.13 5.52 2.88
N ASN A 279 6.77 4.35 2.82
CA ASN A 279 7.17 3.68 1.58
C ASN A 279 5.95 3.30 0.73
N ALA A 280 4.90 2.77 1.34
CA ALA A 280 3.64 2.46 0.65
C ALA A 280 3.01 3.72 0.03
N LEU A 281 3.11 4.88 0.67
CA LEU A 281 2.58 6.14 0.12
C LEU A 281 3.44 6.75 -1.00
N ARG A 282 4.69 6.31 -1.19
CA ARG A 282 5.57 6.88 -2.25
C ARG A 282 5.00 6.71 -3.65
N VAL A 283 4.44 5.54 -3.95
CA VAL A 283 3.84 5.27 -5.27
C VAL A 283 2.62 6.17 -5.51
N VAL A 284 1.80 6.40 -4.47
CA VAL A 284 0.65 7.30 -4.51
C VAL A 284 1.11 8.75 -4.68
N ALA A 285 2.17 9.17 -3.97
CA ALA A 285 2.73 10.50 -4.09
C ALA A 285 3.31 10.77 -5.49
N LEU A 286 3.96 9.77 -6.10
CA LEU A 286 4.40 9.85 -7.49
C LEU A 286 3.19 9.91 -8.45
N GLY A 287 2.15 9.11 -8.18
CA GLY A 287 0.88 9.12 -8.93
C GLY A 287 0.21 10.47 -8.93
N ARG A 288 0.14 11.12 -7.76
CA ARG A 288 -0.37 12.47 -7.61
C ARG A 288 0.42 13.48 -8.46
N LYS A 289 1.74 13.36 -8.53
CA LYS A 289 2.57 14.24 -9.39
C LYS A 289 2.28 14.01 -10.88
N ASN A 290 2.00 12.79 -11.29
CA ASN A 290 1.80 12.44 -12.71
C ASN A 290 0.35 12.64 -13.20
N PHE A 291 -0.65 12.42 -12.33
CA PHE A 291 -2.08 12.47 -12.69
C PHE A 291 -2.78 13.74 -12.19
N LEU A 292 -2.15 14.48 -11.28
CA LEU A 292 -2.57 15.75 -10.66
C LEU A 292 -3.83 15.70 -9.79
N PHE A 293 -4.88 15.02 -10.21
CA PHE A 293 -6.18 15.06 -9.55
C PHE A 293 -7.01 13.78 -9.75
N VAL A 294 -8.00 13.60 -8.88
CA VAL A 294 -9.10 12.65 -9.06
C VAL A 294 -10.39 13.43 -9.36
N HIS A 295 -11.24 12.88 -10.22
CA HIS A 295 -12.43 13.59 -10.68
C HIS A 295 -13.58 13.63 -9.65
N SER A 296 -13.86 12.51 -8.98
CA SER A 296 -14.94 12.35 -8.01
C SER A 296 -14.53 11.43 -6.85
N GLU A 297 -15.34 11.35 -5.81
CA GLU A 297 -15.07 10.48 -4.66
C GLU A 297 -15.06 9.01 -5.05
N GLU A 298 -15.98 8.59 -5.93
CA GLU A 298 -16.09 7.21 -6.43
C GLU A 298 -14.83 6.83 -7.21
N ALA A 299 -14.35 7.71 -8.09
CA ALA A 299 -13.09 7.49 -8.81
C ALA A 299 -11.89 7.40 -7.86
N GLY A 300 -11.94 8.10 -6.72
CA GLY A 300 -10.93 8.03 -5.67
C GLY A 300 -10.95 6.69 -4.94
N LYS A 301 -12.14 6.19 -4.61
CA LYS A 301 -12.36 4.87 -3.99
C LYS A 301 -11.92 3.72 -4.91
N GLU A 302 -12.29 3.79 -6.19
CA GLU A 302 -11.84 2.86 -7.24
C GLU A 302 -10.31 2.85 -7.34
N LEU A 303 -9.68 4.04 -7.42
CA LEU A 303 -8.23 4.19 -7.49
C LEU A 303 -7.53 3.61 -6.25
N ALA A 304 -8.04 3.89 -5.05
CA ALA A 304 -7.46 3.41 -3.79
C ALA A 304 -7.53 1.88 -3.69
N LEU A 305 -8.64 1.27 -4.08
CA LEU A 305 -8.76 -0.19 -4.13
C LEU A 305 -7.76 -0.81 -5.11
N LEU A 306 -7.63 -0.26 -6.32
CA LEU A 306 -6.68 -0.76 -7.31
C LEU A 306 -5.22 -0.61 -6.86
N TYR A 307 -4.86 0.52 -6.21
CA TYR A 307 -3.55 0.63 -5.55
C TYR A 307 -3.35 -0.46 -4.50
N SER A 308 -4.38 -0.76 -3.70
CA SER A 308 -4.31 -1.74 -2.62
C SER A 308 -3.95 -3.12 -3.14
N LEU A 309 -4.65 -3.57 -4.18
CA LEU A 309 -4.41 -4.88 -4.79
C LEU A 309 -3.04 -4.95 -5.45
N VAL A 310 -2.65 -3.94 -6.24
CA VAL A 310 -1.37 -3.91 -6.97
C VAL A 310 -0.17 -3.84 -6.02
N VAL A 311 -0.22 -2.99 -5.00
CA VAL A 311 0.86 -2.86 -4.02
C VAL A 311 0.93 -4.11 -3.14
N SER A 312 -0.21 -4.69 -2.77
CA SER A 312 -0.25 -5.96 -2.04
C SER A 312 0.40 -7.10 -2.83
N CYS A 313 0.10 -7.23 -4.14
CA CYS A 313 0.78 -8.21 -5.02
C CYS A 313 2.31 -8.05 -4.97
N THR A 314 2.79 -6.82 -5.14
CA THR A 314 4.23 -6.51 -5.09
C THR A 314 4.86 -6.92 -3.76
N ARG A 315 4.12 -6.73 -2.65
CA ARG A 315 4.58 -7.03 -1.30
C ARG A 315 4.70 -8.53 -1.02
N VAL A 316 3.85 -9.35 -1.62
CA VAL A 316 3.88 -10.81 -1.47
C VAL A 316 4.59 -11.53 -2.61
N GLY A 317 5.21 -10.80 -3.56
CA GLY A 317 5.94 -11.39 -4.68
C GLY A 317 5.06 -11.98 -5.78
N VAL A 318 3.78 -11.61 -5.83
CA VAL A 318 2.84 -12.02 -6.88
C VAL A 318 2.92 -11.05 -8.05
N ASN A 319 2.92 -11.57 -9.28
CA ASN A 319 2.83 -10.73 -10.48
C ASN A 319 1.46 -10.05 -10.54
N PRO A 320 1.36 -8.71 -10.41
CA PRO A 320 0.08 -8.02 -10.35
C PRO A 320 -0.69 -8.06 -11.68
N VAL A 321 -0.02 -8.26 -12.82
CA VAL A 321 -0.70 -8.38 -14.12
C VAL A 321 -1.40 -9.73 -14.21
N GLU A 322 -0.72 -10.82 -13.85
CA GLU A 322 -1.29 -12.17 -13.84
C GLU A 322 -2.45 -12.26 -12.85
N TYR A 323 -2.24 -11.75 -11.62
CA TYR A 323 -3.27 -11.67 -10.60
C TYR A 323 -4.51 -10.92 -11.07
N LEU A 324 -4.37 -9.70 -11.57
CA LEU A 324 -5.53 -8.89 -11.97
C LEU A 324 -6.24 -9.49 -13.18
N ALA A 325 -5.50 -10.04 -14.15
CA ALA A 325 -6.10 -10.65 -15.34
C ALA A 325 -7.03 -11.80 -14.95
N ASP A 326 -6.53 -12.68 -14.09
CA ASP A 326 -7.27 -13.83 -13.61
C ASP A 326 -8.42 -13.44 -12.65
N VAL A 327 -8.17 -12.58 -11.67
CA VAL A 327 -9.20 -12.21 -10.68
C VAL A 327 -10.34 -11.43 -11.33
N LEU A 328 -10.07 -10.59 -12.34
CA LEU A 328 -11.12 -9.93 -13.13
C LEU A 328 -12.02 -10.95 -13.85
N ASP A 329 -11.49 -12.07 -14.32
CA ASP A 329 -12.28 -13.12 -14.98
C ASP A 329 -13.02 -14.03 -13.98
N ARG A 330 -12.49 -14.22 -12.76
CA ARG A 330 -13.04 -15.14 -11.74
C ARG A 330 -14.03 -14.52 -10.77
N ILE A 331 -13.95 -13.21 -10.53
CA ILE A 331 -14.68 -12.57 -9.42
C ILE A 331 -16.19 -12.79 -9.49
N ASP A 332 -16.83 -12.67 -10.66
CA ASP A 332 -18.29 -12.87 -10.81
C ASP A 332 -18.73 -14.32 -10.60
N LYS A 333 -17.79 -15.27 -10.68
CA LYS A 333 -18.04 -16.72 -10.53
C LYS A 333 -17.70 -17.20 -9.12
N THR A 334 -17.12 -16.34 -8.31
CA THR A 334 -16.67 -16.67 -6.96
C THR A 334 -17.79 -16.34 -5.99
N ALA A 335 -18.19 -17.31 -5.16
CA ALA A 335 -19.16 -17.06 -4.11
C ALA A 335 -18.63 -16.03 -3.11
N ASP A 336 -19.50 -15.19 -2.55
CA ASP A 336 -19.12 -14.09 -1.66
C ASP A 336 -18.24 -14.53 -0.47
N ALA A 337 -18.51 -15.73 0.06
CA ALA A 337 -17.74 -16.33 1.15
C ALA A 337 -16.26 -16.57 0.80
N ASN A 338 -15.93 -16.68 -0.48
CA ASN A 338 -14.61 -17.07 -0.98
C ASN A 338 -13.79 -15.91 -1.53
N TYR A 339 -14.28 -14.66 -1.48
CA TYR A 339 -13.50 -13.49 -1.93
C TYR A 339 -12.17 -13.33 -1.20
N ALA A 340 -12.09 -13.78 0.06
CA ALA A 340 -10.84 -13.75 0.81
C ALA A 340 -9.75 -14.64 0.18
N GLU A 341 -10.11 -15.70 -0.55
CA GLU A 341 -9.16 -16.58 -1.27
C GLU A 341 -8.57 -15.90 -2.51
N LEU A 342 -9.25 -14.89 -3.03
CA LEU A 342 -8.78 -14.10 -4.16
C LEU A 342 -7.85 -12.96 -3.74
N LEU A 343 -7.58 -12.75 -2.44
CA LEU A 343 -6.63 -11.72 -2.01
C LEU A 343 -5.19 -12.08 -2.42
N PRO A 344 -4.31 -11.09 -2.67
CA PRO A 344 -2.97 -11.35 -3.21
C PRO A 344 -2.13 -12.34 -2.39
N ASP A 345 -2.27 -12.37 -1.07
CA ASP A 345 -1.52 -13.25 -0.16
C ASP A 345 -2.04 -14.70 -0.15
N ARG A 346 -3.24 -14.94 -0.68
CA ARG A 346 -3.92 -16.25 -0.72
C ARG A 346 -4.21 -16.74 -2.13
N TRP A 347 -4.05 -15.86 -3.11
CA TRP A 347 -4.33 -16.11 -4.51
C TRP A 347 -3.48 -17.27 -5.03
N LYS A 348 -4.16 -18.19 -5.70
CA LYS A 348 -3.54 -19.28 -6.45
C LYS A 348 -3.74 -19.02 -7.94
N PRO A 349 -2.66 -19.03 -8.74
CA PRO A 349 -2.78 -18.86 -10.18
C PRO A 349 -3.60 -20.01 -10.77
N PRO A 350 -4.36 -19.75 -11.85
CA PRO A 350 -5.02 -20.82 -12.57
C PRO A 350 -3.96 -21.77 -13.15
N PRO A 351 -4.30 -23.06 -13.37
CA PRO A 351 -3.42 -23.98 -14.06
C PRO A 351 -3.05 -23.39 -15.43
N LYS A 352 -1.76 -23.42 -15.78
CA LYS A 352 -1.34 -23.01 -17.12
C LYS A 352 -2.03 -23.93 -18.14
N PRO A 353 -2.54 -23.41 -19.27
CA PRO A 353 -2.94 -24.26 -20.37
C PRO A 353 -1.75 -25.14 -20.76
N ALA A 354 -1.99 -26.43 -21.02
CA ALA A 354 -0.94 -27.31 -21.52
C ALA A 354 -0.30 -26.70 -22.76
N ASP A 355 1.04 -26.71 -22.83
CA ASP A 355 1.74 -26.24 -24.03
C ASP A 355 1.38 -27.21 -25.18
N PRO A 356 0.72 -26.75 -26.26
CA PRO A 356 0.41 -27.62 -27.38
C PRO A 356 1.68 -28.24 -28.02
N ASN A 357 2.87 -27.69 -27.77
CA ASN A 357 4.15 -28.23 -28.22
C ASN A 357 4.82 -29.21 -27.25
N GLU A 358 4.31 -29.42 -26.02
CA GLU A 358 4.87 -30.42 -25.09
C GLU A 358 4.39 -31.86 -25.38
N THR A 359 3.48 -32.06 -26.34
CA THR A 359 2.85 -33.36 -26.62
C THR A 359 3.36 -34.10 -27.87
N SER A 360 4.53 -33.77 -28.45
CA SER A 360 4.96 -34.40 -29.72
C SER A 360 6.38 -34.99 -29.80
N LEU A 361 7.06 -35.25 -28.68
CA LEU A 361 8.43 -35.78 -28.72
C LEU A 361 8.60 -37.27 -28.37
N PHE A 362 7.52 -38.03 -28.13
CA PHE A 362 7.62 -39.46 -27.78
C PHE A 362 6.67 -40.43 -28.49
N ASP A 363 6.07 -40.04 -29.61
CA ASP A 363 5.32 -40.97 -30.46
C ASP A 363 5.71 -40.80 -31.94
N ALA A 364 6.84 -41.39 -32.34
CA ALA A 364 7.18 -41.70 -33.72
C ALA A 364 8.14 -42.90 -33.78
#